data_AF-T0ZAS0-F1
#
_entry.id   AF-T0ZAS0-F1
#
_cell.length_a   1.000
_cell.length_b   1.000
_cell.length_c   1.000
_cell.angle_alpha   90.00
_cell.angle_beta   90.00
_cell.angle_gamma   90.00
#
_symmetry.space_group_name_H-M   'P 1'
#
loop_
_entity.id
_entity.type
_entity.pdbx_description
1 polymer ?
#
loop_
_entity_poly.entity_id
_entity_poly.type
_entity_poly.pdbx_seq_one_letter_code
_entity_poly.pdbx_strand_id
1 'polypeptide(L)'
;MSSGNPSPAAAAVVSDPCSADTATGVAPAVAAACSAAGVPANYVQTNPDVQTLQIGNPALQAERSNNIWFSAKWSPRAAPGLSIDLTYYRLEINNAIGRPSAQQALLDCYELGDALACSGIDRATDG
;
A
#
# COMPACT_ATOMS: atom_id res chain seq x y z
N MET A 1 -13.94 -4.97 -25.63
CA MET A 1 -13.89 -4.94 -24.15
C MET A 1 -12.75 -5.85 -23.74
N SER A 2 -11.61 -5.28 -23.37
CA SER A 2 -10.39 -6.03 -23.06
C SER A 2 -10.54 -6.64 -21.66
N SER A 3 -10.82 -7.95 -21.58
CA SER A 3 -10.71 -8.69 -20.32
C SER A 3 -9.28 -8.56 -19.82
N GLY A 4 -9.09 -7.90 -18.67
CA GLY A 4 -7.81 -7.93 -17.97
C GLY A 4 -7.58 -9.35 -17.49
N ASN A 5 -6.73 -10.10 -18.20
CA ASN A 5 -6.35 -11.44 -17.81
C ASN A 5 -5.58 -11.33 -16.48
N PRO A 6 -5.92 -12.10 -15.43
CA PRO A 6 -5.12 -12.11 -14.20
C PRO A 6 -3.70 -12.58 -14.55
N SER A 7 -2.73 -11.68 -14.37
CA SER A 7 -1.33 -12.05 -14.51
C SER A 7 -0.85 -12.57 -13.16
N PRO A 8 -0.21 -13.75 -13.08
CA PRO A 8 0.48 -14.15 -11.87
C PRO A 8 1.52 -13.08 -11.56
N ALA A 9 1.40 -12.46 -10.39
CA ALA A 9 2.42 -11.55 -9.91
C ALA A 9 3.54 -12.39 -9.27
N ALA A 10 4.75 -11.84 -9.20
CA ALA A 10 5.89 -12.53 -8.61
C ALA A 10 5.60 -12.88 -7.13
N ALA A 11 6.25 -13.94 -6.63
CA ALA A 11 6.21 -14.26 -5.21
C ALA A 11 6.65 -13.04 -4.38
N ALA A 12 5.93 -12.77 -3.30
CA ALA A 12 6.22 -11.67 -2.40
C ALA A 12 6.64 -12.21 -1.04
N VAL A 13 7.64 -11.59 -0.42
CA VAL A 13 8.03 -11.87 0.97
C VAL A 13 7.15 -11.00 1.86
N VAL A 14 6.37 -11.63 2.76
CA VAL A 14 5.49 -10.94 3.71
C VAL A 14 5.73 -11.44 5.13
N SER A 15 5.47 -10.56 6.11
CA SER A 15 5.32 -10.91 7.52
C SER A 15 3.83 -10.95 7.84
N ASP A 16 3.30 -12.15 8.09
CA ASP A 16 1.90 -12.34 8.42
C ASP A 16 1.62 -11.78 9.84
N PRO A 17 0.73 -10.78 10.00
CA PRO A 17 0.36 -10.28 11.32
C PRO A 17 -0.32 -11.33 12.20
N CYS A 18 -0.81 -12.43 11.62
CA CYS A 18 -1.37 -13.56 12.35
C CYS A 18 -0.31 -14.57 12.83
N SER A 19 0.95 -14.44 12.42
CA SER A 19 2.04 -15.28 12.92
C SER A 19 2.33 -14.96 14.38
N ALA A 20 2.12 -15.95 15.25
CA ALA A 20 2.21 -15.80 16.71
C ALA A 20 1.36 -14.62 17.22
N ASP A 21 0.13 -14.50 16.72
CA ASP A 21 -0.83 -13.44 17.10
C ASP A 21 -1.20 -13.44 18.58
N THR A 22 -0.94 -14.55 19.29
CA THR A 22 -1.06 -14.67 20.75
C THR A 22 0.18 -14.24 21.53
N ALA A 23 1.26 -13.82 20.85
CA ALA A 23 2.48 -13.36 21.50
C ALA A 23 2.28 -12.02 22.22
N THR A 24 3.03 -11.84 23.31
CA THR A 24 3.04 -10.58 24.07
C THR A 24 3.49 -9.41 23.19
N GLY A 25 2.63 -8.40 23.03
CA GLY A 25 2.91 -7.20 22.22
C GLY A 25 2.03 -7.06 20.97
N VAL A 26 1.30 -8.10 20.59
CA VAL A 26 0.31 -8.03 19.50
C VAL A 26 -0.94 -7.28 19.97
N ALA A 27 -1.47 -6.40 19.12
CA ALA A 27 -2.69 -5.66 19.42
C ALA A 27 -3.88 -6.65 19.54
N PRO A 28 -4.72 -6.57 20.59
CA PRO A 28 -5.84 -7.50 20.76
C PRO A 28 -6.82 -7.55 19.58
N ALA A 29 -6.95 -6.44 18.84
CA ALA A 29 -7.76 -6.37 17.64
C ALA A 29 -7.22 -7.27 16.51
N VAL A 30 -5.89 -7.36 16.35
CA VAL A 30 -5.25 -8.22 15.35
C VAL A 30 -5.48 -9.69 15.69
N ALA A 31 -5.22 -10.09 16.94
CA ALA A 31 -5.49 -11.47 17.40
C ALA A 31 -6.97 -11.87 17.26
N ALA A 32 -7.89 -10.94 17.53
CA ALA A 32 -9.32 -11.16 17.30
C ALA A 32 -9.65 -11.32 15.81
N ALA A 33 -9.04 -10.52 14.93
CA ALA A 33 -9.24 -10.63 13.49
C ALA A 33 -8.65 -11.93 12.92
N CYS A 34 -7.47 -12.35 13.38
CA CYS A 34 -6.82 -13.59 12.99
C CYS A 34 -7.62 -14.82 13.43
N SER A 35 -8.08 -14.86 14.69
CA SER A 35 -8.96 -15.92 15.17
C SER A 35 -10.31 -15.96 14.46
N ALA A 36 -10.90 -14.79 14.12
CA ALA A 36 -12.13 -14.72 13.32
C ALA A 36 -11.93 -15.21 11.88
N ALA A 37 -10.73 -15.03 11.32
CA ALA A 37 -10.32 -15.60 10.03
C ALA A 37 -9.97 -17.11 10.12
N GLY A 38 -10.08 -17.72 11.30
CA GLY A 38 -9.83 -19.15 11.51
C GLY A 38 -8.34 -19.51 11.60
N VAL A 39 -7.44 -18.53 11.76
CA VAL A 39 -6.02 -18.80 11.92
C VAL A 39 -5.77 -19.47 13.27
N PRO A 40 -5.04 -20.60 13.32
CA PRO A 40 -4.69 -21.24 14.59
C PRO A 40 -3.87 -20.31 15.49
N ALA A 41 -4.19 -20.26 16.78
CA ALA A 41 -3.53 -19.39 17.78
C ALA A 41 -2.01 -19.63 17.95
N ASN A 42 -1.49 -20.75 17.43
CA ASN A 42 -0.08 -21.12 17.43
C ASN A 42 0.51 -21.15 16.00
N TYR A 43 -0.18 -20.55 15.03
CA TYR A 43 0.36 -20.38 13.69
C TYR A 43 1.69 -19.63 13.76
N VAL A 44 2.69 -20.16 13.08
CA VAL A 44 3.98 -19.51 12.91
C VAL A 44 4.31 -19.58 11.44
N GLN A 45 4.52 -18.42 10.85
CA GLN A 45 4.92 -18.32 9.46
C GLN A 45 6.35 -18.87 9.31
N THR A 46 6.49 -20.05 8.71
CA THR A 46 7.78 -20.69 8.47
C THR A 46 8.38 -20.30 7.13
N ASN A 47 7.53 -20.02 6.13
CA ASN A 47 7.93 -19.53 4.82
C ASN A 47 7.26 -18.16 4.57
N PRO A 48 8.04 -17.08 4.39
CA PRO A 48 7.48 -15.77 4.13
C PRO A 48 7.09 -15.55 2.65
N ASP A 49 7.44 -16.47 1.75
CA ASP A 49 7.10 -16.37 0.33
C ASP A 49 5.64 -16.74 0.08
N VAL A 50 4.84 -15.76 -0.33
CA VAL A 50 3.44 -15.94 -0.72
C VAL A 50 3.25 -15.75 -2.23
N GLN A 51 2.32 -16.52 -2.78
CA GLN A 51 1.86 -16.29 -4.15
C GLN A 51 0.96 -15.07 -4.17
N THR A 52 1.15 -14.20 -5.16
CA THR A 52 0.31 -13.02 -5.34
C THR A 52 -0.40 -13.07 -6.67
N LEU A 53 -1.68 -12.71 -6.67
CA LEU A 53 -2.46 -12.56 -7.88
C LEU A 53 -2.77 -11.09 -8.10
N GLN A 54 -2.50 -10.59 -9.31
CA GLN A 54 -2.80 -9.22 -9.65
C GLN A 54 -3.95 -9.13 -10.64
N ILE A 55 -5.02 -8.47 -10.21
CA ILE A 55 -6.20 -8.20 -11.02
C ILE A 55 -6.27 -6.68 -11.28
N GLY A 56 -6.82 -6.30 -12.43
CA GLY A 56 -7.08 -4.91 -12.78
C GLY A 56 -8.49 -4.49 -12.37
N ASN A 57 -8.69 -3.21 -12.07
CA ASN A 57 -10.02 -2.64 -11.85
C ASN A 57 -10.47 -1.88 -13.12
N PRO A 58 -11.43 -2.41 -13.90
CA PRO A 58 -11.89 -1.77 -15.14
C PRO A 58 -12.72 -0.50 -14.91
N ALA A 59 -13.14 -0.22 -13.67
CA ALA A 59 -13.89 0.99 -13.31
C ALA A 59 -12.99 2.19 -13.01
N LEU A 60 -11.66 2.02 -12.98
CA LEU A 60 -10.72 3.11 -12.74
C LEU A 60 -10.86 4.20 -13.81
N GLN A 61 -10.94 5.44 -13.35
CA GLN A 61 -10.82 6.62 -14.19
C GLN A 61 -9.36 7.07 -14.23
N ALA A 62 -8.97 7.78 -15.29
CA ALA A 62 -7.61 8.31 -15.39
C ALA A 62 -7.26 9.25 -14.23
N GLU A 63 -6.02 9.16 -13.74
CA GLU A 63 -5.46 10.14 -12.82
C GLU A 63 -5.43 11.54 -13.44
N ARG A 64 -5.63 12.58 -12.64
CA ARG A 64 -5.53 13.98 -13.08
C ARG A 64 -4.49 14.73 -12.27
N SER A 65 -3.65 15.51 -12.94
CA SER A 65 -2.65 16.37 -12.30
C SER A 65 -2.97 17.84 -12.54
N ASN A 66 -3.10 18.61 -11.47
CA ASN A 66 -3.21 20.07 -11.50
C ASN A 66 -1.90 20.65 -10.95
N ASN A 67 -1.19 21.41 -11.80
CA ASN A 67 0.11 21.99 -11.44
C ASN A 67 0.06 23.52 -11.56
N ILE A 68 0.49 24.20 -10.49
CA ILE A 68 0.75 25.64 -10.47
C ILE A 68 2.22 25.82 -10.11
N TRP A 69 2.97 26.56 -10.92
CA TRP A 69 4.34 26.92 -10.62
C TRP A 69 4.58 28.41 -10.89
N PHE A 70 5.43 29.03 -10.07
CA PHE A 70 5.83 30.42 -10.19
C PHE A 70 7.32 30.51 -9.89
N SER A 71 8.06 31.25 -10.70
CA SER A 71 9.49 31.47 -10.47
C SER A 71 9.89 32.93 -10.65
N ALA A 72 10.75 33.43 -9.79
CA ALA A 72 11.35 34.76 -9.89
C ALA A 72 12.86 34.66 -9.72
N LYS A 73 13.58 35.36 -10.59
CA LYS A 73 15.03 35.55 -10.49
C LYS A 73 15.34 37.00 -10.21
N TRP A 74 16.18 37.24 -9.23
CA TRP A 74 16.58 38.58 -8.82
C TRP A 74 18.11 38.69 -8.68
N SER A 75 18.67 39.72 -9.29
CA SER A 75 20.10 40.04 -9.20
C SER A 75 20.26 41.51 -8.78
N PRO A 76 20.59 41.79 -7.50
CA PRO A 76 20.71 43.16 -7.01
C PRO A 76 21.90 43.91 -7.60
N ARG A 77 21.67 45.16 -8.04
CA ARG A 77 22.74 46.05 -8.53
C ARG A 77 23.75 46.45 -7.45
N ALA A 78 23.33 46.44 -6.19
CA ALA A 78 24.19 46.78 -5.04
C ALA A 78 25.24 45.69 -4.72
N ALA A 79 25.08 44.47 -5.26
CA ALA A 79 26.02 43.36 -5.07
C ALA A 79 26.23 42.62 -6.41
N PRO A 80 27.09 43.16 -7.30
CA PRO A 80 27.42 42.51 -8.57
C PRO A 80 27.93 41.09 -8.34
N GLY A 81 27.31 40.10 -8.99
CA GLY A 81 27.63 38.67 -8.85
C GLY A 81 26.67 37.88 -7.95
N LEU A 82 25.79 38.53 -7.19
CA LEU A 82 24.73 37.87 -6.42
C LEU A 82 23.50 37.58 -7.31
N SER A 83 23.02 36.33 -7.29
CA SER A 83 21.78 35.90 -7.94
C SER A 83 20.91 35.13 -6.95
N ILE A 84 19.63 35.45 -6.93
CA ILE A 84 18.62 34.80 -6.08
C ILE A 84 17.53 34.26 -6.99
N ASP A 85 17.24 32.98 -6.85
CA ASP A 85 16.22 32.27 -7.61
C ASP A 85 15.18 31.73 -6.62
N LEU A 86 13.91 32.09 -6.82
CA LEU A 86 12.78 31.72 -5.99
C LEU A 86 11.78 30.95 -6.85
N THR A 87 11.50 29.70 -6.48
CA THR A 87 10.52 28.86 -7.17
C THR A 87 9.47 28.36 -6.18
N TYR A 88 8.21 28.64 -6.49
CA TYR A 88 7.05 28.09 -5.82
C TYR A 88 6.36 27.10 -6.75
N TYR A 89 5.93 25.96 -6.22
CA TYR A 89 5.09 25.03 -6.95
C TYR A 89 4.02 24.44 -6.04
N ARG A 90 2.88 24.09 -6.63
CA ARG A 90 1.78 23.34 -6.03
C ARG A 90 1.34 22.28 -7.01
N LEU A 91 1.46 21.03 -6.59
CA LEU A 91 1.04 19.86 -7.34
C LEU A 91 -0.12 19.20 -6.58
N GLU A 92 -1.24 19.02 -7.26
CA GLU A 92 -2.38 18.26 -6.77
C GLU A 92 -2.65 17.11 -7.74
N ILE A 93 -2.69 15.88 -7.21
CA ILE A 93 -3.01 14.67 -7.97
C ILE A 93 -4.38 14.18 -7.49
N ASN A 94 -5.33 14.07 -8.41
CA ASN A 94 -6.68 13.57 -8.15
C ASN A 94 -6.83 12.17 -8.76
N ASN A 95 -7.64 11.33 -8.10
CA ASN A 95 -7.91 9.93 -8.47
C ASN A 95 -6.63 9.08 -8.56
N ALA A 96 -5.67 9.29 -7.65
CA ALA A 96 -4.44 8.52 -7.62
C ALA A 96 -4.74 7.00 -7.59
N ILE A 97 -4.16 6.29 -8.54
CA ILE A 97 -4.28 4.84 -8.73
C ILE A 97 -3.06 4.21 -8.07
N GLY A 98 -3.27 3.74 -6.85
CA GLY A 98 -2.30 2.92 -6.13
C GLY A 98 -2.57 1.42 -6.31
N ARG A 99 -1.53 0.62 -6.10
CA ARG A 99 -1.66 -0.83 -5.88
C ARG A 99 -1.05 -1.13 -4.51
N PRO A 100 -1.83 -1.62 -3.54
CA PRO A 100 -1.27 -2.05 -2.26
C PRO A 100 -0.32 -3.24 -2.50
N SER A 101 0.75 -3.30 -1.71
CA SER A 101 1.61 -4.49 -1.66
C SER A 101 0.89 -5.63 -0.93
N ALA A 102 1.37 -6.87 -1.08
CA ALA A 102 0.83 -8.01 -0.33
C ALA A 102 0.94 -7.79 1.20
N GLN A 103 2.03 -7.17 1.66
CA GLN A 103 2.17 -6.79 3.06
C GLN A 103 1.10 -5.78 3.48
N GLN A 104 0.87 -4.73 2.67
CA GLN A 104 -0.13 -3.72 3.00
C GLN A 104 -1.54 -4.32 3.03
N ALA A 105 -1.87 -5.23 2.10
CA ALA A 105 -3.16 -5.91 2.10
C ALA A 105 -3.39 -6.72 3.40
N LEU A 106 -2.37 -7.41 3.90
CA LEU A 106 -2.44 -8.12 5.19
C LEU A 106 -2.65 -7.14 6.35
N LEU A 107 -1.90 -6.03 6.39
CA LEU A 107 -2.03 -5.03 7.45
C LEU A 107 -3.39 -4.32 7.41
N ASP A 108 -3.85 -3.91 6.23
CA ASP A 108 -5.16 -3.26 6.06
C ASP A 108 -6.29 -4.21 6.49
N CYS A 109 -6.18 -5.51 6.19
CA CYS A 109 -7.15 -6.49 6.64
C CYS A 109 -7.13 -6.68 8.17
N TYR A 110 -5.98 -7.03 8.75
CA TYR A 110 -5.91 -7.51 10.13
C TYR A 110 -5.69 -6.40 11.17
N GLU A 111 -5.08 -5.28 10.80
CA GLU A 111 -4.87 -4.13 11.69
C GLU A 111 -5.96 -3.06 11.54
N LEU A 112 -6.40 -2.79 10.30
CA LEU A 112 -7.38 -1.74 10.01
C LEU A 112 -8.81 -2.25 9.80
N GLY A 113 -8.99 -3.57 9.61
CA GLY A 113 -10.31 -4.16 9.39
C GLY A 113 -10.92 -3.83 8.03
N ASP A 114 -10.10 -3.55 7.01
CA ASP A 114 -10.58 -3.26 5.66
C ASP A 114 -11.13 -4.54 4.99
N ALA A 115 -12.45 -4.57 4.81
CA ALA A 115 -13.15 -5.72 4.22
C ALA A 115 -12.73 -6.01 2.76
N LEU A 116 -12.37 -4.99 1.97
CA LEU A 116 -11.89 -5.19 0.62
C LEU A 116 -10.51 -5.82 0.61
N ALA A 117 -9.62 -5.37 1.51
CA ALA A 117 -8.32 -6.00 1.69
C ALA A 117 -8.45 -7.47 2.11
N CYS A 118 -9.34 -7.77 3.06
CA CYS A 118 -9.59 -9.14 3.51
C CYS A 118 -10.17 -10.06 2.42
N SER A 119 -10.97 -9.52 1.49
CA SER A 119 -11.61 -10.32 0.43
C SER A 119 -10.64 -10.92 -0.58
N GLY A 120 -9.40 -10.41 -0.64
CA GLY A 120 -8.35 -10.88 -1.54
C GLY A 120 -7.35 -11.85 -0.90
N ILE A 121 -7.59 -12.30 0.34
CA ILE A 121 -6.68 -13.16 1.10
C ILE A 121 -7.26 -14.56 1.18
N ASP A 122 -6.58 -15.50 0.52
CA ASP A 122 -6.84 -16.93 0.65
C ASP A 122 -5.76 -17.56 1.54
N ARG A 123 -6.18 -18.28 2.57
CA ARG A 123 -5.29 -18.97 3.51
C ARG A 123 -5.28 -20.47 3.27
N ALA A 124 -4.12 -21.08 3.53
CA ALA A 124 -4.03 -22.53 3.58
C ALA A 124 -4.67 -23.06 4.87
N THR A 125 -4.98 -24.36 4.93
CA THR A 125 -5.64 -24.97 6.09
C THR A 125 -4.81 -24.94 7.38
N ASP A 126 -3.51 -24.76 7.24
CA ASP A 126 -2.54 -24.62 8.33
C ASP A 126 -2.30 -23.16 8.76
N GLY A 127 -2.90 -22.18 8.07
CA GLY A 127 -2.81 -20.75 8.35
C GLY A 127 -2.32 -19.93 7.17
#